data_AF-A0A976D483-F1
#
_entry.id   AF-A0A976D483-F1
#
_cell.length_a   1.000
_cell.length_b   1.000
_cell.length_c   1.000
_cell.angle_alpha   90.00
_cell.angle_beta   90.00
_cell.angle_gamma   90.00
#
_symmetry.space_group_name_H-M   'P 1'
#
loop_
_entity.id
_entity.type
_entity.pdbx_description
1 polymer ?
#
loop_
_entity_poly.entity_id
_entity_poly.type
_entity_poly.pdbx_seq_one_letter_code
_entity_poly.pdbx_strand_id
1 'polypeptide(L)'
;MLLAKKVIGPELDHFEKHFRAAVKSKVALLDRIMEYIVKRKGKQMRPMFVLLCARLGGPVSDHTHRAASLVELLHTATLIHDDVVDESMERRGFFSINALWKNKVAVLVGDYLLSKGLLLSLRNGDHRILQILSEAVQQMSEGELLQIEKSRNLNLDETVYYDIIKGKTASLLASACSAGAATTFTDETSVELLRQFGEQVGFAFQIKDDLFDYGE
;
A
#
# COMPACT_ATOMS: atom_id res chain seq x y z
N MET A 1 15.71 2.24 7.91
CA MET A 1 15.16 3.41 7.18
C MET A 1 16.22 4.48 6.84
N LEU A 2 17.17 4.80 7.73
CA LEU A 2 18.19 5.84 7.48
C LEU A 2 18.97 5.63 6.18
N LEU A 3 19.35 4.39 5.86
CA LEU A 3 20.06 4.05 4.63
C LEU A 3 19.24 4.41 3.38
N ALA A 4 18.00 3.97 3.30
CA ALA A 4 17.14 4.27 2.16
C ALA A 4 16.90 5.77 2.01
N LYS A 5 16.66 6.52 3.09
CA LYS A 5 16.56 7.99 3.04
C LYS A 5 17.84 8.67 2.52
N LYS A 6 19.01 8.08 2.76
CA LYS A 6 20.28 8.57 2.21
C LYS A 6 20.38 8.36 0.69
N VAL A 7 19.75 7.31 0.15
CA VAL A 7 19.82 6.95 -1.28
C VAL A 7 18.74 7.65 -2.11
N ILE A 8 17.51 7.71 -1.58
CA ILE A 8 16.31 8.21 -2.29
C ILE A 8 15.66 9.43 -1.61
N GLY A 9 16.42 10.18 -0.80
CA GLY A 9 15.91 11.33 -0.06
C GLY A 9 15.21 12.38 -0.93
N PRO A 10 15.86 12.89 -2.00
CA PRO A 10 15.25 13.83 -2.93
C PRO A 10 13.97 13.29 -3.60
N GLU A 11 13.98 12.02 -3.99
CA GLU A 11 12.87 11.34 -4.63
C GLU A 11 11.69 11.16 -3.64
N LEU A 12 11.98 10.90 -2.36
CA LEU A 12 10.96 10.86 -1.31
C LEU A 12 10.32 12.23 -1.10
N ASP A 13 11.10 13.31 -1.04
CA ASP A 13 10.57 14.67 -0.92
C ASP A 13 9.66 15.04 -2.09
N HIS A 14 10.01 14.58 -3.30
CA HIS A 14 9.21 14.78 -4.49
C HIS A 14 7.91 13.96 -4.45
N PHE A 15 8.01 12.68 -4.07
CA PHE A 15 6.85 11.82 -3.81
C PHE A 15 5.89 12.46 -2.81
N GLU A 16 6.38 13.03 -1.71
CA GLU A 16 5.52 13.65 -0.70
C GLU A 16 4.70 14.82 -1.27
N LYS A 17 5.28 15.61 -2.17
CA LYS A 17 4.57 16.70 -2.86
C LYS A 17 3.49 16.13 -3.79
N HIS A 18 3.81 15.10 -4.55
CA HIS A 18 2.86 14.42 -5.43
C HIS A 18 1.70 13.79 -4.66
N PHE A 19 2.00 13.04 -3.60
CA PHE A 19 1.01 12.38 -2.77
C PHE A 19 0.06 13.40 -2.12
N ARG A 20 0.60 14.49 -1.56
CA ARG A 20 -0.20 15.60 -1.01
C ARG A 20 -1.11 16.24 -2.05
N ALA A 21 -0.63 16.43 -3.27
CA ALA A 21 -1.45 16.99 -4.34
C ALA A 21 -2.57 16.02 -4.77
N ALA A 22 -2.29 14.71 -4.81
CA ALA A 22 -3.25 13.69 -5.22
C ALA A 22 -4.47 13.61 -4.29
N VAL A 23 -4.25 13.76 -2.97
CA VAL A 23 -5.30 13.64 -1.94
C VAL A 23 -6.11 14.92 -1.69
N LYS A 24 -5.77 16.06 -2.30
CA LYS A 24 -6.56 17.30 -2.14
C LYS A 24 -8.00 17.13 -2.62
N SER A 25 -8.94 17.74 -1.88
CA SER A 25 -10.36 17.78 -2.21
C SER A 25 -10.94 19.19 -2.14
N LYS A 26 -11.97 19.46 -2.94
CA LYS A 26 -12.77 20.70 -2.84
C LYS A 26 -13.87 20.62 -1.78
N VAL A 27 -14.15 19.42 -1.26
CA VAL A 27 -15.18 19.18 -0.25
C VAL A 27 -14.55 19.33 1.13
N ALA A 28 -15.01 20.31 1.92
CA ALA A 28 -14.38 20.70 3.19
C ALA A 28 -14.19 19.54 4.20
N LEU A 29 -15.21 18.69 4.37
CA LEU A 29 -15.10 17.53 5.27
C LEU A 29 -14.03 16.55 4.77
N LEU A 30 -14.04 16.26 3.46
CA LEU A 30 -13.10 15.33 2.86
C LEU A 30 -11.68 15.87 2.93
N ASP A 31 -11.47 17.15 2.63
CA ASP A 31 -10.16 17.79 2.70
C ASP A 31 -9.58 17.75 4.13
N ARG A 32 -10.42 18.00 5.14
CA ARG A 32 -10.03 17.84 6.56
C ARG A 32 -9.60 16.41 6.90
N ILE A 33 -10.29 15.41 6.38
CA ILE A 33 -9.93 14.00 6.59
C ILE A 33 -8.63 13.65 5.85
N MET A 34 -8.46 14.13 4.62
CA MET A 34 -7.24 13.91 3.85
C MET A 34 -6.02 14.55 4.52
N GLU A 35 -6.16 15.76 5.07
CA GLU A 35 -5.11 16.37 5.86
C GLU A 35 -4.72 15.53 7.08
N TYR A 36 -5.72 14.95 7.76
CA TYR A 36 -5.49 14.09 8.92
C TYR A 36 -4.69 12.84 8.55
N ILE A 37 -5.06 12.19 7.45
CA ILE A 37 -4.34 11.05 6.88
C ILE A 37 -2.89 11.43 6.53
N VAL A 38 -2.70 12.54 5.82
CA VAL A 38 -1.37 13.01 5.38
C VAL A 38 -0.48 13.42 6.55
N LYS A 39 -1.03 14.01 7.62
CA LYS A 39 -0.26 14.44 8.80
C LYS A 39 0.27 13.26 9.60
N ARG A 40 -0.37 12.10 9.51
CA ARG A 40 -0.09 10.91 10.33
C ARG A 40 0.68 9.85 9.55
N LYS A 41 1.71 10.30 8.85
CA LYS A 41 2.53 9.46 7.98
C LYS A 41 3.04 8.24 8.74
N GLY A 42 2.86 7.08 8.12
CA GLY A 42 3.54 5.86 8.52
C GLY A 42 5.02 5.88 8.19
N LYS A 43 5.64 4.71 8.28
CA LYS A 43 7.01 4.48 7.84
C LYS A 43 7.17 4.60 6.31
N GLN A 44 6.10 4.74 5.52
CA GLN A 44 6.14 4.90 4.05
C GLN A 44 7.04 3.87 3.35
N MET A 45 7.07 2.64 3.87
CA MET A 45 7.96 1.59 3.37
C MET A 45 7.65 1.23 1.92
N ARG A 46 6.36 1.20 1.55
CA ARG A 46 5.91 0.80 0.20
C ARG A 46 6.38 1.80 -0.88
N PRO A 47 6.17 3.13 -0.74
CA PRO A 47 6.79 4.13 -1.61
C PRO A 47 8.31 4.00 -1.72
N MET A 48 8.99 3.67 -0.61
CA MET A 48 10.44 3.48 -0.63
C MET A 48 10.85 2.28 -1.50
N PHE A 49 10.11 1.17 -1.45
CA PHE A 49 10.37 0.03 -2.34
C PHE A 49 10.13 0.38 -3.81
N VAL A 50 9.06 1.10 -4.15
CA VAL A 50 8.83 1.58 -5.52
C VAL A 50 10.02 2.38 -6.03
N LEU A 51 10.47 3.37 -5.26
CA LEU A 51 11.56 4.27 -5.64
C LEU A 51 12.91 3.53 -5.72
N LEU A 52 13.19 2.63 -4.78
CA LEU A 52 14.43 1.85 -4.79
C LEU A 52 14.48 0.89 -5.98
N CYS A 53 13.38 0.17 -6.27
CA CYS A 53 13.30 -0.75 -7.40
C CYS A 53 13.42 0.00 -8.74
N ALA A 54 12.77 1.17 -8.88
CA ALA A 54 12.94 2.01 -10.06
C ALA A 54 14.40 2.48 -10.24
N ARG A 55 15.06 2.89 -9.15
CA ARG A 55 16.47 3.33 -9.18
C ARG A 55 17.44 2.27 -9.69
N LEU A 56 17.12 0.98 -9.59
CA LEU A 56 17.94 -0.10 -10.13
C LEU A 56 17.90 -0.14 -11.67
N GLY A 57 16.77 0.26 -12.27
CA GLY A 57 16.58 0.26 -13.73
C GLY A 57 16.95 1.59 -14.39
N GLY A 58 17.05 2.68 -13.62
CA GLY A 58 17.43 3.98 -14.17
C GLY A 58 17.04 5.17 -13.28
N PRO A 59 17.08 6.40 -13.83
CA PRO A 59 16.62 7.59 -13.12
C PRO A 59 15.11 7.53 -12.88
N VAL A 60 14.71 7.94 -11.67
CA VAL A 60 13.29 8.09 -11.29
C VAL A 60 12.66 9.23 -12.09
N SER A 61 11.40 9.04 -12.48
CA SER A 61 10.62 10.03 -13.25
C SER A 61 9.27 10.31 -12.58
N ASP A 62 8.51 11.27 -13.13
CA ASP A 62 7.13 11.53 -12.72
C ASP A 62 6.24 10.28 -12.77
N HIS A 63 6.49 9.39 -13.74
CA HIS A 63 5.79 8.11 -13.84
C HIS A 63 6.02 7.25 -12.59
N THR A 64 7.27 7.17 -12.11
CA THR A 64 7.63 6.47 -10.87
C THR A 64 7.00 7.13 -9.63
N HIS A 65 6.98 8.46 -9.57
CA HIS A 65 6.33 9.18 -8.45
C HIS A 65 4.81 8.96 -8.41
N ARG A 66 4.16 8.90 -9.58
CA ARG A 66 2.75 8.51 -9.67
C ARG A 66 2.53 7.07 -9.25
N ALA A 67 3.40 6.13 -9.66
CA ALA A 67 3.34 4.74 -9.20
C ALA A 67 3.45 4.66 -7.67
N ALA A 68 4.43 5.34 -7.06
CA ALA A 68 4.58 5.39 -5.61
C ALA A 68 3.36 6.01 -4.91
N SER A 69 2.79 7.06 -5.50
CA SER A 69 1.55 7.70 -5.01
C SER A 69 0.36 6.75 -5.08
N LEU A 70 0.23 5.99 -6.17
CA LEU A 70 -0.85 5.03 -6.34
C LEU A 70 -0.75 3.90 -5.29
N VAL A 71 0.44 3.34 -5.09
CA VAL A 71 0.69 2.31 -4.06
C VAL A 71 0.26 2.81 -2.68
N GLU A 72 0.68 4.01 -2.28
CA GLU A 72 0.34 4.55 -0.96
C GLU A 72 -1.15 4.90 -0.84
N LEU A 73 -1.78 5.42 -1.90
CA LEU A 73 -3.22 5.71 -1.91
C LEU A 73 -4.05 4.45 -1.70
N LEU A 74 -3.74 3.38 -2.45
CA LEU A 74 -4.45 2.11 -2.35
C LEU A 74 -4.21 1.44 -0.99
N HIS A 75 -2.96 1.44 -0.51
CA HIS A 75 -2.65 0.96 0.83
C HIS A 75 -3.41 1.73 1.92
N THR A 76 -3.50 3.06 1.79
CA THR A 76 -4.21 3.88 2.76
C THR A 76 -5.71 3.62 2.72
N ALA A 77 -6.29 3.43 1.53
CA ALA A 77 -7.69 3.07 1.37
C ALA A 77 -8.01 1.78 2.10
N THR A 78 -7.18 0.75 1.93
CA THR A 78 -7.43 -0.56 2.52
C THR A 78 -7.27 -0.52 4.03
N LEU A 79 -6.26 0.18 4.57
CA LEU A 79 -6.14 0.38 6.02
C LEU A 79 -7.37 1.04 6.65
N ILE A 80 -8.00 1.98 5.95
CA ILE A 80 -9.21 2.66 6.44
C ILE A 80 -10.40 1.71 6.44
N HIS A 81 -10.50 0.84 5.43
CA HIS A 81 -11.53 -0.20 5.39
C HIS A 81 -11.28 -1.29 6.44
N ASP A 82 -10.03 -1.73 6.63
CA ASP A 82 -9.63 -2.69 7.66
C ASP A 82 -9.98 -2.16 9.06
N ASP A 83 -9.69 -0.88 9.35
CA ASP A 83 -10.04 -0.27 10.65
C ASP A 83 -11.55 -0.32 10.93
N VAL A 84 -12.39 -0.31 9.89
CA VAL A 84 -13.85 -0.45 10.01
C VAL A 84 -14.25 -1.90 10.23
N VAL A 85 -13.65 -2.84 9.49
CA VAL A 85 -13.95 -4.28 9.58
C VAL A 85 -13.52 -4.84 10.94
N ASP A 86 -12.34 -4.43 11.41
CA ASP A 86 -11.75 -4.88 12.68
C ASP A 86 -12.24 -4.10 13.91
N GLU A 87 -13.15 -3.14 13.73
CA GLU A 87 -13.63 -2.22 14.77
C GLU A 87 -12.48 -1.50 15.53
N SER A 88 -11.36 -1.27 14.84
CA SER A 88 -10.16 -0.66 15.43
C SER A 88 -10.37 0.84 15.66
N MET A 89 -10.26 1.27 16.93
CA MET A 89 -10.44 2.68 17.32
C MET A 89 -9.14 3.49 17.30
N GLU A 90 -7.99 2.82 17.28
CA GLU A 90 -6.67 3.43 17.24
C GLU A 90 -5.75 2.69 16.28
N ARG A 91 -4.86 3.46 15.64
CA ARG A 91 -3.78 2.95 14.79
C ARG A 91 -2.52 3.77 15.02
N ARG A 92 -1.43 3.09 15.40
CA ARG A 92 -0.11 3.69 15.70
C ARG A 92 -0.18 4.80 16.76
N GLY A 93 -0.97 4.60 17.81
CA GLY A 93 -1.13 5.55 18.92
C GLY A 93 -2.00 6.77 18.58
N PHE A 94 -2.80 6.69 17.52
CA PHE A 94 -3.75 7.73 17.20
C PHE A 94 -5.12 7.19 16.79
N PHE A 95 -6.19 7.97 17.00
CA PHE A 95 -7.54 7.58 16.59
C PHE A 95 -7.66 7.23 15.10
N SER A 96 -8.36 6.14 14.78
CA SER A 96 -8.72 5.75 13.43
C SER A 96 -9.75 6.71 12.81
N ILE A 97 -10.02 6.57 11.50
CA ILE A 97 -11.01 7.42 10.81
C ILE A 97 -12.43 7.11 11.31
N ASN A 98 -12.75 5.83 11.52
CA ASN A 98 -14.02 5.40 12.07
C ASN A 98 -14.21 5.85 13.54
N ALA A 99 -13.15 5.94 14.34
CA ALA A 99 -13.25 6.48 15.69
C ALA A 99 -13.71 7.95 15.70
N LEU A 100 -13.14 8.77 14.83
CA LEU A 100 -13.43 10.21 14.78
C LEU A 100 -14.70 10.57 13.98
N TRP A 101 -14.94 9.90 12.86
CA TRP A 101 -15.99 10.27 11.91
C TRP A 101 -17.05 9.17 11.67
N LYS A 102 -16.99 8.07 12.42
CA LYS A 102 -17.87 6.89 12.32
C LYS A 102 -17.68 6.09 11.03
N ASN A 103 -18.16 4.85 11.06
CA ASN A 103 -17.94 3.86 9.98
C ASN A 103 -18.42 4.36 8.61
N LYS A 104 -19.58 5.05 8.54
CA LYS A 104 -20.12 5.56 7.28
C LYS A 104 -19.14 6.50 6.56
N VAL A 105 -18.47 7.38 7.29
CA VAL A 105 -17.50 8.31 6.70
C VAL A 105 -16.22 7.58 6.33
N ALA A 106 -15.75 6.66 7.18
CA ALA A 106 -14.55 5.87 6.91
C ALA A 106 -14.68 5.05 5.61
N VAL A 107 -15.80 4.35 5.42
CA VAL A 107 -16.08 3.58 4.20
C VAL A 107 -16.02 4.49 2.95
N LEU A 108 -16.73 5.61 2.97
CA LEU A 108 -16.74 6.56 1.84
C LEU A 108 -15.37 7.19 1.55
N VAL A 109 -14.55 7.40 2.59
CA VAL A 109 -13.19 7.91 2.43
C VAL A 109 -12.28 6.87 1.78
N GLY A 110 -12.40 5.59 2.17
CA GLY A 110 -11.69 4.50 1.50
C GLY A 110 -12.07 4.39 0.02
N ASP A 111 -13.38 4.41 -0.29
CA ASP A 111 -13.88 4.39 -1.67
C ASP A 111 -13.37 5.57 -2.50
N TYR A 112 -13.31 6.75 -1.88
CA TYR A 112 -12.79 7.95 -2.53
C TYR A 112 -11.30 7.83 -2.84
N LEU A 113 -10.48 7.34 -1.90
CA LEU A 113 -9.04 7.14 -2.10
C LEU A 113 -8.77 6.10 -3.19
N LEU A 114 -9.51 5.00 -3.20
CA LEU A 114 -9.47 3.99 -4.26
C LEU A 114 -9.77 4.64 -5.62
N SER A 115 -10.91 5.33 -5.75
CA SER A 115 -11.31 6.03 -6.98
C SER A 115 -10.28 7.06 -7.44
N LYS A 116 -9.70 7.83 -6.51
CA LYS A 116 -8.61 8.78 -6.78
C LYS A 116 -7.38 8.10 -7.36
N GLY A 117 -7.00 6.95 -6.80
CA GLY A 117 -5.91 6.13 -7.33
C GLY A 117 -6.18 5.69 -8.77
N LEU A 118 -7.35 5.11 -9.04
CA LEU A 118 -7.74 4.68 -10.38
C LEU A 118 -7.67 5.82 -11.40
N LEU A 119 -8.26 6.99 -11.05
CA LEU A 119 -8.26 8.17 -11.90
C LEU A 119 -6.86 8.76 -12.10
N LEU A 120 -5.97 8.67 -11.10
CA LEU A 120 -4.59 9.12 -11.23
C LEU A 120 -3.88 8.36 -12.36
N SER A 121 -4.00 7.04 -12.39
CA SER A 121 -3.38 6.23 -13.43
C SER A 121 -4.03 6.41 -14.80
N LEU A 122 -5.37 6.36 -14.87
CA LEU A 122 -6.08 6.48 -16.16
C LEU A 122 -5.81 7.81 -16.86
N ARG A 123 -5.77 8.93 -16.11
CA ARG A 123 -5.49 10.25 -16.69
C ARG A 123 -4.07 10.43 -17.21
N ASN A 124 -3.14 9.62 -16.73
CA ASN A 124 -1.73 9.67 -17.13
C ASN A 124 -1.33 8.51 -18.06
N GLY A 125 -2.27 7.61 -18.39
CA GLY A 125 -1.99 6.44 -19.24
C GLY A 125 -1.17 5.34 -18.54
N ASP A 126 -1.10 5.35 -17.22
CA ASP A 126 -0.30 4.41 -16.41
C ASP A 126 -1.02 3.04 -16.25
N HIS A 127 -1.56 2.49 -17.34
CA HIS A 127 -2.42 1.29 -17.34
C HIS A 127 -1.72 0.06 -16.75
N ARG A 128 -0.44 -0.12 -17.05
CA ARG A 128 0.36 -1.23 -16.53
C ARG A 128 0.49 -1.19 -15.00
N ILE A 129 0.77 0.00 -14.46
CA ILE A 129 0.88 0.20 -13.01
C ILE A 129 -0.48 -0.01 -12.33
N LEU A 130 -1.54 0.47 -12.98
CA LEU A 130 -2.90 0.25 -12.53
C LEU A 130 -3.27 -1.24 -12.48
N GLN A 131 -2.91 -2.01 -13.50
CA GLN A 131 -3.13 -3.45 -13.54
C GLN A 131 -2.42 -4.16 -12.38
N ILE A 132 -1.10 -3.97 -12.24
CA ILE A 132 -0.27 -4.57 -11.18
C ILE A 132 -0.87 -4.34 -9.79
N LEU A 133 -1.38 -3.14 -9.55
CA LEU A 133 -1.91 -2.77 -8.25
C LEU A 133 -3.36 -3.19 -8.04
N SER A 134 -4.17 -3.25 -9.11
CA SER A 134 -5.53 -3.77 -9.03
C SER A 134 -5.53 -5.27 -8.72
N GLU A 135 -4.62 -6.03 -9.33
CA GLU A 135 -4.41 -7.45 -9.03
C GLU A 135 -3.98 -7.66 -7.57
N ALA A 136 -3.09 -6.82 -7.03
CA ALA A 136 -2.73 -6.90 -5.61
C ALA A 136 -3.89 -6.57 -4.67
N VAL A 137 -4.68 -5.54 -4.96
CA VAL A 137 -5.86 -5.19 -4.14
C VAL A 137 -6.90 -6.31 -4.16
N GLN A 138 -7.09 -6.97 -5.31
CA GLN A 138 -7.92 -8.17 -5.40
C GLN A 138 -7.40 -9.28 -4.49
N GLN A 139 -6.12 -9.66 -4.63
CA GLN A 139 -5.49 -10.71 -3.81
C GLN A 139 -5.56 -10.41 -2.32
N MET A 140 -5.42 -9.14 -1.93
CA MET A 140 -5.52 -8.70 -0.55
C MET A 140 -6.94 -8.88 0.00
N SER A 141 -7.96 -8.55 -0.80
CA SER A 141 -9.37 -8.75 -0.43
C SER A 141 -9.71 -10.24 -0.30
N GLU A 142 -9.21 -11.07 -1.23
CA GLU A 142 -9.38 -12.53 -1.18
C GLU A 142 -8.66 -13.14 0.04
N GLY A 143 -7.44 -12.67 0.35
CA GLY A 143 -6.67 -13.09 1.51
C GLY A 143 -7.36 -12.75 2.84
N GLU A 144 -7.97 -11.56 2.95
CA GLU A 144 -8.72 -11.17 4.14
C GLU A 144 -9.98 -12.04 4.33
N LEU A 145 -10.71 -12.33 3.25
CA LEU A 145 -11.87 -13.22 3.30
C LEU A 145 -11.47 -14.65 3.69
N LEU A 146 -10.35 -15.15 3.17
CA LEU A 146 -9.79 -16.45 3.55
C LEU A 146 -9.44 -16.49 5.04
N GLN A 147 -8.83 -15.43 5.58
CA GLN A 147 -8.53 -15.32 7.01
C GLN A 147 -9.81 -15.40 7.86
N ILE A 148 -10.88 -14.69 7.45
CA ILE A 148 -12.18 -14.72 8.13
C ILE A 148 -12.81 -16.11 8.08
N GLU A 149 -12.73 -16.80 6.94
CA GLU A 149 -13.25 -18.16 6.78
C GLU A 149 -12.52 -19.17 7.67
N LYS A 150 -11.18 -19.12 7.67
CA LYS A 150 -10.34 -20.12 8.36
C LYS A 150 -10.28 -19.92 9.86
N SER A 151 -10.30 -18.67 10.33
CA SER A 151 -10.32 -18.35 11.77
C SER A 151 -11.55 -18.91 12.49
N ARG A 152 -12.70 -18.98 11.80
CA ARG A 152 -13.93 -19.57 12.35
C ARG A 152 -13.86 -21.08 12.57
N ASN A 153 -13.07 -21.78 11.76
CA ASN A 153 -12.97 -23.24 11.78
C ASN A 153 -11.76 -23.78 12.57
N LEU A 154 -10.90 -22.89 13.10
CA LEU A 154 -9.63 -23.23 13.78
C LEU A 154 -8.74 -24.20 12.98
N ASN A 155 -8.90 -24.22 11.65
CA ASN A 155 -8.18 -25.10 10.75
C ASN A 155 -7.18 -24.27 9.95
N LEU A 156 -6.03 -24.02 10.58
CA LEU A 156 -4.91 -23.28 10.03
C LEU A 156 -3.73 -24.24 9.90
N ASP A 157 -3.56 -24.82 8.71
CA ASP A 157 -2.30 -25.45 8.36
C ASP A 157 -1.29 -24.39 7.89
N GLU A 158 -0.02 -24.77 7.80
CA GLU A 158 1.05 -23.87 7.41
C GLU A 158 0.83 -23.32 5.98
N THR A 159 0.25 -24.11 5.07
CA THR A 159 0.01 -23.67 3.69
C THR A 159 -1.05 -22.57 3.64
N VAL A 160 -2.14 -22.73 4.37
CA VAL A 160 -3.19 -21.73 4.54
C VAL A 160 -2.63 -20.45 5.19
N TYR A 161 -1.73 -20.59 6.17
CA TYR A 161 -1.05 -19.43 6.75
C TYR A 161 -0.26 -18.66 5.68
N TYR A 162 0.56 -19.35 4.86
CA TYR A 162 1.29 -18.72 3.75
C TYR A 162 0.37 -18.07 2.73
N ASP A 163 -0.78 -18.69 2.39
CA ASP A 163 -1.76 -18.11 1.47
C ASP A 163 -2.36 -16.81 2.02
N ILE A 164 -2.68 -16.77 3.32
CA ILE A 164 -3.20 -15.57 3.99
C ILE A 164 -2.17 -14.44 3.97
N ILE A 165 -0.95 -14.68 4.46
CA ILE A 165 0.07 -13.62 4.54
C ILE A 165 0.56 -13.19 3.14
N LYS A 166 0.49 -14.09 2.15
CA LYS A 166 0.71 -13.77 0.74
C LYS A 166 -0.31 -12.74 0.26
N GLY A 167 -1.60 -13.04 0.44
CA GLY A 167 -2.69 -12.16 0.04
C GLY A 167 -2.64 -10.82 0.77
N LYS A 168 -2.56 -10.85 2.10
CA LYS A 168 -2.71 -9.66 2.96
C LYS A 168 -1.53 -8.68 2.89
N THR A 169 -0.30 -9.19 2.82
CA THR A 169 0.90 -8.36 2.99
C THR A 169 1.89 -8.51 1.84
N ALA A 170 2.21 -9.73 1.42
CA ALA A 170 3.26 -9.95 0.44
C ALA A 170 2.88 -9.43 -0.95
N SER A 171 1.63 -9.61 -1.37
CA SER A 171 1.10 -9.16 -2.66
C SER A 171 1.34 -7.67 -2.91
N LEU A 172 1.05 -6.82 -1.92
CA LEU A 172 1.18 -5.38 -2.07
C LEU A 172 2.64 -4.91 -2.07
N LEU A 173 3.53 -5.60 -1.36
CA LEU A 173 4.98 -5.33 -1.44
C LEU A 173 5.58 -5.83 -2.75
N ALA A 174 5.15 -6.99 -3.24
CA ALA A 174 5.50 -7.53 -4.55
C ALA A 174 5.08 -6.55 -5.66
N SER A 175 3.84 -6.08 -5.63
CA SER A 175 3.32 -5.10 -6.58
C SER A 175 3.97 -3.72 -6.44
N ALA A 176 4.39 -3.29 -5.24
CA ALA A 176 5.17 -2.07 -5.09
C ALA A 176 6.54 -2.18 -5.80
N CYS A 177 7.23 -3.31 -5.62
CA CYS A 177 8.53 -3.54 -6.26
C CYS A 177 8.40 -3.64 -7.78
N SER A 178 7.42 -4.41 -8.28
CA SER A 178 7.20 -4.57 -9.72
C SER A 178 6.65 -3.30 -10.38
N ALA A 179 5.81 -2.51 -9.69
CA ALA A 179 5.36 -1.21 -10.19
C ALA A 179 6.53 -0.23 -10.33
N GLY A 180 7.44 -0.19 -9.35
CA GLY A 180 8.67 0.59 -9.46
C GLY A 180 9.53 0.15 -10.64
N ALA A 181 9.77 -1.15 -10.75
CA ALA A 181 10.54 -1.74 -11.84
C ALA A 181 9.94 -1.43 -13.22
N ALA A 182 8.63 -1.59 -13.37
CA ALA A 182 7.90 -1.32 -14.61
C ALA A 182 7.98 0.14 -15.08
N THR A 183 8.44 1.07 -14.24
CA THR A 183 8.64 2.46 -14.64
C THR A 183 9.99 2.74 -15.29
N THR A 184 10.97 1.85 -15.14
CA THR A 184 12.38 2.10 -15.56
C THR A 184 13.00 0.96 -16.35
N PHE A 185 12.63 -0.29 -16.07
CA PHE A 185 13.10 -1.45 -16.81
C PHE A 185 12.31 -1.62 -18.11
N THR A 186 12.99 -2.13 -19.14
CA THR A 186 12.39 -2.40 -20.45
C THR A 186 12.05 -3.87 -20.67
N ASP A 187 12.60 -4.78 -19.85
CA ASP A 187 12.39 -6.22 -19.93
C ASP A 187 11.48 -6.74 -18.80
N GLU A 188 10.61 -7.69 -19.15
CA GLU A 188 9.69 -8.32 -18.18
C GLU A 188 10.40 -9.19 -17.16
N THR A 189 11.58 -9.72 -17.50
CA THR A 189 12.38 -10.58 -16.62
C THR A 189 12.80 -9.83 -15.36
N SER A 190 13.28 -8.60 -15.50
CA SER A 190 13.68 -7.74 -14.37
C SER A 190 12.48 -7.32 -13.53
N VAL A 191 11.34 -7.03 -14.15
CA VAL A 191 10.10 -6.68 -13.45
C VAL A 191 9.60 -7.85 -12.60
N GLU A 192 9.60 -9.06 -13.16
CA GLU A 192 9.19 -10.27 -12.44
C GLU A 192 10.18 -10.64 -11.33
N LEU A 193 11.48 -10.50 -11.56
CA LEU A 193 12.49 -10.72 -10.52
C LEU A 193 12.28 -9.79 -9.33
N LEU A 194 11.99 -8.51 -9.58
CA LEU A 194 11.70 -7.54 -8.53
C LEU A 194 10.33 -7.77 -7.87
N ARG A 195 9.35 -8.31 -8.60
CA ARG A 195 8.07 -8.78 -8.02
C ARG A 195 8.34 -9.89 -6.99
N GLN A 196 9.09 -10.92 -7.37
CA GLN A 196 9.44 -12.05 -6.49
C GLN A 196 10.26 -11.60 -5.28
N PHE A 197 11.21 -10.69 -5.48
CA PHE A 197 11.93 -10.05 -4.37
C PHE A 197 10.97 -9.39 -3.38
N GLY A 198 10.03 -8.57 -3.87
CA GLY A 198 9.04 -7.90 -3.02
C GLY A 198 8.13 -8.88 -2.27
N GLU A 199 7.77 -10.00 -2.89
CA GLU A 199 6.99 -11.08 -2.28
C GLU A 199 7.74 -11.72 -1.11
N GLN A 200 9.02 -12.09 -1.31
CA GLN A 200 9.85 -12.68 -0.26
C GLN A 200 10.08 -11.71 0.91
N VAL A 201 10.31 -10.43 0.61
CA VAL A 201 10.39 -9.39 1.64
C VAL A 201 9.07 -9.26 2.40
N GLY A 202 7.95 -9.39 1.71
CA GLY A 202 6.62 -9.34 2.31
C GLY A 202 6.34 -10.50 3.25
N PHE A 203 6.72 -11.72 2.87
CA PHE A 203 6.67 -12.88 3.77
C PHE A 203 7.52 -12.65 5.02
N ALA A 204 8.79 -12.28 4.83
CA ALA A 204 9.69 -12.02 5.95
C ALA A 204 9.18 -10.89 6.87
N PHE A 205 8.54 -9.87 6.30
CA PHE A 205 7.94 -8.78 7.05
C PHE A 205 6.77 -9.28 7.90
N GLN A 206 5.80 -10.01 7.31
CA GLN A 206 4.61 -10.45 8.03
C GLN A 206 4.93 -11.50 9.09
N ILE A 207 5.78 -12.48 8.79
CA ILE A 207 6.19 -13.49 9.78
C ILE A 207 6.85 -12.81 10.98
N LYS A 208 7.66 -11.78 10.74
CA LYS A 208 8.27 -11.01 11.84
C LYS A 208 7.24 -10.21 12.63
N ASP A 209 6.25 -9.62 11.96
CA ASP A 209 5.16 -8.86 12.59
C ASP A 209 4.34 -9.78 13.51
N ASP A 210 3.94 -10.95 13.00
CA ASP A 210 3.19 -11.95 13.75
C ASP A 210 3.99 -12.46 14.96
N LEU A 211 5.31 -12.63 14.85
CA LEU A 211 6.16 -13.02 15.99
C LEU A 211 6.21 -11.97 17.10
N PHE A 212 6.09 -10.67 16.77
CA PHE A 212 6.02 -9.61 17.78
C PHE A 212 4.72 -9.63 18.56
N ASP A 213 3.62 -10.17 18.02
CA ASP A 213 2.38 -10.33 18.77
C ASP A 213 2.50 -11.37 19.91
N TYR A 214 3.55 -12.21 19.90
CA TYR A 214 3.84 -13.21 20.93
C TYR A 214 5.05 -12.88 21.83
N GLY A 215 5.79 -11.80 21.56
CA GLY A 215 6.99 -11.41 22.30
C GLY A 215 6.91 -9.98 22.82
N GLU A 216 7.50 -9.72 24.00
CA GLU A 216 7.74 -8.35 24.49
C GLU A 216 8.73 -7.58 23.59
#